data_AF-A0A514ZWG2-F1
#
_entry.id   AF-A0A514ZWG2-F1
#
_cell.length_a   1.000
_cell.length_b   1.000
_cell.length_c   1.000
_cell.angle_alpha   90.00
_cell.angle_beta   90.00
_cell.angle_gamma   90.00
#
_symmetry.space_group_name_H-M   'P 1'
#
loop_
_entity.id
_entity.type
_entity.pdbx_description
1 polymer ?
#
loop_
_entity_poly.entity_id
_entity_poly.type
_entity_poly.pdbx_seq_one_letter_code
_entity_poly.pdbx_strand_id
1 'polypeptide(L)'
;MVAPDCRPSFANDGCPYAINITGVTVNGATLSQNSGCSPSSSSYYTSFTAVSGTVTAGQSSTFTVTKGTFNPMGGTIWVDLNNNGLFETNERLYQMPGVNMASTFSGSLTIPASTTASTVAMRVVVAFSTVPSDPCGSYSYGETEDYVLVVKPACSAPVASLVGTTTITAGQTATLMVSLTGAAPFSLTVNSSSSPPITYTGIPASPFSFTVATTVSTTYTVEQVSIGCSSGTAIVTVNTCTTMYTLKVGNWDDPTVWSCNHIPSQTDQVQIGHAIVVPTSFVARALRVDYSIGGLLTISPTAQLRLGP
;
A
#
# COMPACT_ATOMS: atom_id res chain seq x y z
N MET A 1 -21.56 1.73 19.05
CA MET A 1 -22.01 2.58 17.93
C MET A 1 -23.22 3.34 18.42
N VAL A 2 -23.19 4.67 18.35
CA VAL A 2 -24.35 5.51 18.71
C VAL A 2 -25.31 5.41 17.53
N ALA A 3 -26.57 5.05 17.78
CA ALA A 3 -27.59 5.10 16.74
C ALA A 3 -27.69 6.55 16.25
N PRO A 4 -27.66 6.81 14.93
CA PRO A 4 -27.58 8.17 14.44
C PRO A 4 -28.74 9.03 14.96
N ASP A 5 -28.41 10.24 15.41
CA ASP A 5 -29.25 11.08 16.29
C ASP A 5 -30.51 11.66 15.60
N CYS A 6 -30.67 11.39 14.31
CA CYS A 6 -31.88 11.73 13.55
C CYS A 6 -32.41 10.53 12.76
N ARG A 7 -33.74 10.43 12.66
CA ARG A 7 -34.44 9.47 11.79
C ARG A 7 -35.39 10.24 10.87
N PRO A 8 -35.41 9.93 9.56
CA PRO A 8 -36.46 10.42 8.69
C PRO A 8 -37.84 10.09 9.25
N SER A 9 -38.80 10.97 8.99
CA SER A 9 -40.20 10.75 9.34
C SER A 9 -41.02 10.52 8.07
N PHE A 10 -41.99 9.63 8.16
CA PHE A 10 -42.94 9.36 7.08
C PHE A 10 -44.36 9.57 7.58
N ALA A 11 -45.15 10.33 6.84
CA ALA A 11 -46.51 10.72 7.26
C ALA A 11 -47.52 9.57 7.15
N ASN A 12 -47.26 8.58 6.30
CA ASN A 12 -48.22 7.52 5.97
C ASN A 12 -47.52 6.16 5.83
N ASP A 13 -48.32 5.09 5.96
CA ASP A 13 -47.85 3.72 5.76
C ASP A 13 -47.65 3.39 4.28
N GLY A 14 -46.39 3.10 3.91
CA GLY A 14 -45.98 2.71 2.57
C GLY A 14 -46.13 1.23 2.26
N CYS A 15 -46.32 0.37 3.27
CA CYS A 15 -46.28 -1.08 3.09
C CYS A 15 -47.39 -1.63 2.16
N PRO A 16 -48.66 -1.18 2.25
CA PRO A 16 -49.71 -1.62 1.33
C PRO A 16 -49.43 -1.29 -0.15
N TYR A 17 -48.53 -0.34 -0.40
CA TYR A 17 -48.21 0.20 -1.72
C TYR A 17 -46.83 -0.24 -2.25
N ALA A 18 -46.17 -1.18 -1.55
CA ALA A 18 -44.78 -1.58 -1.79
C ALA A 18 -43.82 -0.38 -1.92
N ILE A 19 -43.99 0.61 -1.03
CA ILE A 19 -43.08 1.75 -0.93
C ILE A 19 -42.03 1.37 0.12
N ASN A 20 -41.08 0.53 -0.30
CA ASN A 20 -40.13 -0.10 0.61
C ASN A 20 -38.83 -0.48 -0.11
N ILE A 21 -37.78 -0.69 0.68
CA ILE A 21 -36.51 -1.31 0.31
C ILE A 21 -36.67 -2.81 0.57
N THR A 22 -36.14 -3.64 -0.33
CA THR A 22 -36.24 -5.11 -0.18
C THR A 22 -34.89 -5.80 -0.16
N GLY A 23 -33.81 -5.07 -0.44
CA GLY A 23 -32.47 -5.63 -0.33
C GLY A 23 -31.39 -4.62 -0.67
N VAL A 24 -30.25 -4.73 0.00
CA VAL A 24 -29.08 -3.89 -0.23
C VAL A 24 -27.84 -4.77 -0.35
N THR A 25 -27.07 -4.56 -1.40
CA THR A 25 -25.77 -5.20 -1.63
C THR A 25 -24.71 -4.11 -1.79
N VAL A 26 -23.58 -4.25 -1.09
CA VAL A 26 -22.42 -3.37 -1.23
C VAL A 26 -21.18 -4.21 -1.49
N ASN A 27 -20.46 -3.91 -2.57
CA ASN A 27 -19.23 -4.58 -2.98
C ASN A 27 -19.38 -6.12 -3.05
N GLY A 28 -20.53 -6.59 -3.55
CA GLY A 28 -20.87 -8.02 -3.63
C GLY A 28 -21.35 -8.66 -2.31
N ALA A 29 -21.27 -7.97 -1.17
CA ALA A 29 -21.79 -8.44 0.10
C ALA A 29 -23.28 -8.07 0.26
N THR A 30 -24.13 -9.06 0.48
CA THR A 30 -25.55 -8.85 0.80
C THR A 30 -25.70 -8.36 2.23
N LEU A 31 -26.18 -7.13 2.40
CA LEU A 31 -26.43 -6.53 3.70
C LEU A 31 -27.86 -6.81 4.19
N SER A 32 -28.80 -6.86 3.26
CA SER A 32 -30.17 -7.31 3.48
C SER A 32 -30.71 -7.97 2.22
N GLN A 33 -31.63 -8.92 2.41
CA GLN A 33 -32.37 -9.56 1.34
C GLN A 33 -33.76 -9.92 1.85
N ASN A 34 -34.78 -9.55 1.10
CA ASN A 34 -36.18 -9.68 1.50
C ASN A 34 -36.43 -9.06 2.87
N SER A 35 -35.88 -7.86 3.11
CA SER A 35 -36.03 -7.14 4.40
C SER A 35 -37.49 -6.85 4.76
N GLY A 36 -38.38 -6.88 3.77
CA GLY A 36 -39.80 -6.63 3.94
C GLY A 36 -40.10 -5.14 3.89
N CYS A 37 -41.19 -4.72 4.52
CA CYS A 37 -41.48 -3.31 4.70
C CYS A 37 -41.60 -3.03 6.20
N SER A 38 -40.89 -2.00 6.65
CA SER A 38 -40.90 -1.55 8.04
C SER A 38 -42.25 -0.89 8.38
N PRO A 39 -43.03 -1.42 9.34
CA PRO A 39 -44.32 -0.86 9.69
C PRO A 39 -44.21 0.45 10.48
N SER A 40 -45.33 1.13 10.69
CA SER A 40 -45.40 2.37 11.48
C SER A 40 -44.94 2.22 12.92
N SER A 41 -45.06 1.02 13.51
CA SER A 41 -44.57 0.70 14.86
C SER A 41 -43.06 0.75 15.00
N SER A 42 -42.31 0.62 13.89
CA SER A 42 -40.87 0.87 13.84
C SER A 42 -40.53 2.23 13.23
N SER A 43 -41.53 3.11 13.04
CA SER A 43 -41.39 4.40 12.36
C SER A 43 -40.85 4.26 10.93
N TYR A 44 -41.21 3.17 10.24
CA TYR A 44 -40.77 2.87 8.87
C TYR A 44 -39.24 2.80 8.73
N TYR A 45 -38.60 2.34 9.80
CA TYR A 45 -37.17 2.25 9.95
C TYR A 45 -36.75 0.84 10.36
N THR A 46 -35.68 0.34 9.74
CA THR A 46 -34.99 -0.89 10.17
C THR A 46 -33.49 -0.68 10.26
N SER A 47 -32.85 -1.32 11.25
CA SER A 47 -31.41 -1.27 11.46
C SER A 47 -30.78 -2.66 11.29
N PHE A 48 -29.87 -2.79 10.33
CA PHE A 48 -29.16 -4.02 9.98
C PHE A 48 -27.69 -3.95 10.42
N THR A 49 -27.44 -3.81 11.72
CA THR A 49 -26.06 -3.70 12.25
C THR A 49 -25.34 -5.03 12.44
N ALA A 50 -26.05 -6.16 12.34
CA ALA A 50 -25.47 -7.49 12.52
C ALA A 50 -24.73 -8.01 11.26
N VAL A 51 -24.98 -7.40 10.10
CA VAL A 51 -24.37 -7.77 8.81
C VAL A 51 -23.66 -6.54 8.26
N SER A 52 -22.44 -6.72 7.76
CA SER A 52 -21.61 -5.61 7.28
C SER A 52 -20.97 -5.89 5.93
N GLY A 53 -20.95 -4.87 5.07
CA GLY A 53 -20.20 -4.86 3.82
C GLY A 53 -18.77 -4.37 4.05
N THR A 54 -17.86 -4.68 3.14
CA THR A 54 -16.49 -4.15 3.19
C THR A 54 -16.28 -3.13 2.08
N VAL A 55 -15.83 -1.94 2.45
CA VAL A 55 -15.38 -0.86 1.55
C VAL A 55 -13.93 -0.51 1.84
N THR A 56 -13.26 0.19 0.93
CA THR A 56 -11.86 0.62 1.12
C THR A 56 -11.78 2.13 0.99
N ALA A 57 -11.14 2.80 1.95
CA ALA A 57 -10.93 4.24 1.87
C ALA A 57 -10.11 4.61 0.62
N GLY A 58 -10.44 5.74 -0.01
CA GLY A 58 -9.82 6.18 -1.25
C GLY A 58 -10.23 5.37 -2.49
N GLN A 59 -11.20 4.47 -2.38
CA GLN A 59 -11.71 3.65 -3.49
C GLN A 59 -13.23 3.77 -3.62
N SER A 60 -13.73 3.39 -4.80
CA SER A 60 -15.17 3.31 -5.06
C SER A 60 -15.65 1.87 -4.91
N SER A 61 -16.73 1.67 -4.16
CA SER A 61 -17.38 0.37 -3.97
C SER A 61 -18.72 0.34 -4.69
N THR A 62 -19.02 -0.69 -5.46
CA THR A 62 -20.31 -0.80 -6.13
C THR A 62 -21.42 -1.07 -5.12
N PHE A 63 -22.63 -0.61 -5.42
CA PHE A 63 -23.82 -0.94 -4.64
C PHE A 63 -25.01 -1.22 -5.54
N THR A 64 -25.95 -2.00 -5.01
CA THR A 64 -27.29 -2.19 -5.58
C THR A 64 -28.30 -2.15 -4.46
N VAL A 65 -29.33 -1.32 -4.62
CA VAL A 65 -30.51 -1.30 -3.76
C VAL A 65 -31.71 -1.83 -4.56
N THR A 66 -32.41 -2.81 -4.00
CA THR A 66 -33.67 -3.34 -4.53
C THR A 66 -34.83 -2.66 -3.82
N LYS A 67 -35.81 -2.20 -4.58
CA LYS A 67 -36.96 -1.42 -4.09
C LYS A 67 -38.25 -1.88 -4.75
N GLY A 68 -39.39 -1.58 -4.11
CA GLY A 68 -40.70 -1.89 -4.69
C GLY A 68 -40.96 -1.18 -6.03
N THR A 69 -41.84 -1.78 -6.84
CA THR A 69 -42.07 -1.40 -8.25
C THR A 69 -43.45 -0.83 -8.54
N PHE A 70 -44.40 -0.89 -7.59
CA PHE A 70 -45.77 -0.43 -7.83
C PHE A 70 -45.91 1.08 -7.96
N ASN A 71 -44.97 1.84 -7.39
CA ASN A 71 -45.02 3.29 -7.35
C ASN A 71 -43.65 3.90 -7.70
N PRO A 72 -43.61 5.09 -8.34
CA PRO A 72 -42.36 5.78 -8.60
C PRO A 72 -41.72 6.24 -7.29
N MET A 73 -40.47 5.81 -7.07
CA MET A 73 -39.69 6.18 -5.90
C MET A 73 -38.34 6.75 -6.28
N GLY A 74 -37.87 7.71 -5.49
CA GLY A 74 -36.48 8.14 -5.46
C GLY A 74 -35.74 7.47 -4.31
N GLY A 75 -34.41 7.46 -4.39
CA GLY A 75 -33.53 6.80 -3.43
C GLY A 75 -32.25 7.59 -3.24
N THR A 76 -31.71 7.57 -2.02
CA THR A 76 -30.50 8.31 -1.66
C THR A 76 -29.74 7.57 -0.56
N ILE A 77 -28.42 7.63 -0.64
CA ILE A 77 -27.50 6.95 0.29
C ILE A 77 -26.60 8.00 0.95
N TRP A 78 -26.57 7.98 2.28
CA TRP A 78 -25.64 8.73 3.11
C TRP A 78 -24.73 7.79 3.86
N VAL A 79 -23.50 8.21 4.12
CA VAL A 79 -22.54 7.47 4.94
C VAL A 79 -21.91 8.44 5.92
N ASP A 80 -21.99 8.16 7.22
CA ASP A 80 -21.34 8.95 8.28
C ASP A 80 -19.81 8.77 8.15
N LEU A 81 -19.20 9.60 7.31
CA LEU A 81 -17.82 9.49 6.86
C LEU A 81 -16.85 10.08 7.89
N ASN A 82 -17.32 11.05 8.66
CA ASN A 82 -16.56 11.64 9.76
C ASN A 82 -16.70 10.81 11.06
N ASN A 83 -17.62 9.84 11.07
CA ASN A 83 -17.92 8.91 12.16
C ASN A 83 -18.25 9.64 13.47
N ASN A 84 -19.02 10.74 13.37
CA ASN A 84 -19.45 11.55 14.51
C ASN A 84 -20.81 11.11 15.08
N GLY A 85 -21.48 10.13 14.47
CA GLY A 85 -22.78 9.63 14.88
C GLY A 85 -23.97 10.43 14.33
N LEU A 86 -23.75 11.29 13.34
CA LEU A 86 -24.78 12.08 12.66
C LEU A 86 -24.70 11.80 11.16
N PHE A 87 -25.85 11.85 10.49
CA PHE A 87 -25.87 11.89 9.02
C PHE A 87 -26.12 13.31 8.58
N GLU A 88 -25.21 13.85 7.78
CA GLU A 88 -25.32 15.23 7.30
C GLU A 88 -25.56 15.28 5.78
N THR A 89 -26.13 16.38 5.28
CA THR A 89 -26.45 16.50 3.84
C THR A 89 -25.21 16.46 2.94
N ASN A 90 -24.04 16.85 3.45
CA ASN A 90 -22.75 16.79 2.75
C ASN A 90 -22.11 15.39 2.75
N GLU A 91 -22.67 14.45 3.50
CA GLU A 91 -22.25 13.04 3.54
C GLU A 91 -23.01 12.14 2.57
N ARG A 92 -23.81 12.75 1.69
CA ARG A 92 -24.54 12.07 0.62
C ARG A 92 -23.55 11.52 -0.42
N LEU A 93 -23.49 10.20 -0.54
CA LEU A 93 -22.63 9.53 -1.52
C LEU A 93 -23.34 9.17 -2.82
N TYR A 94 -24.66 9.02 -2.78
CA TYR A 94 -25.45 8.74 -3.97
C TYR A 94 -26.84 9.33 -3.86
N GLN A 95 -27.35 9.82 -4.99
CA GLN A 95 -28.73 10.27 -5.15
C GLN A 95 -29.23 9.83 -6.53
N MET A 96 -30.43 9.24 -6.59
CA MET A 96 -31.06 8.94 -7.88
C MET A 96 -31.31 10.25 -8.67
N PRO A 97 -31.14 10.25 -10.01
CA PRO A 97 -31.35 11.45 -10.83
C PRO A 97 -32.83 11.88 -10.93
N GLY A 98 -33.75 11.00 -10.52
CA GLY A 98 -35.19 11.22 -10.52
C GLY A 98 -35.92 10.00 -10.00
N VAL A 99 -37.24 10.11 -9.84
CA VAL A 99 -38.07 9.00 -9.39
C VAL A 99 -38.40 8.06 -10.55
N ASN A 100 -38.52 6.75 -10.28
CA ASN A 100 -38.95 5.77 -11.28
C ASN A 100 -39.53 4.50 -10.61
N MET A 101 -40.10 3.62 -11.44
CA MET A 101 -40.66 2.32 -11.02
C MET A 101 -39.69 1.14 -11.24
N ALA A 102 -38.39 1.39 -11.47
CA ALA A 102 -37.42 0.32 -11.61
C ALA A 102 -37.29 -0.47 -10.30
N SER A 103 -37.07 -1.78 -10.39
CA SER A 103 -36.90 -2.65 -9.22
C SER A 103 -35.59 -2.41 -8.48
N THR A 104 -34.63 -1.74 -9.11
CA THR A 104 -33.34 -1.43 -8.50
C THR A 104 -32.83 -0.05 -8.88
N PHE A 105 -31.92 0.46 -8.05
CA PHE A 105 -30.96 1.48 -8.44
C PHE A 105 -29.56 1.05 -7.98
N SER A 106 -28.56 1.39 -8.77
CA SER A 106 -27.17 0.99 -8.54
C SER A 106 -26.21 2.10 -8.92
N GLY A 107 -24.98 1.97 -8.44
CA GLY A 107 -23.92 2.93 -8.68
C GLY A 107 -22.68 2.57 -7.87
N SER A 108 -21.92 3.59 -7.51
CA SER A 108 -20.72 3.46 -6.70
C SER A 108 -20.73 4.43 -5.51
N LEU A 109 -20.26 3.96 -4.36
CA LEU A 109 -19.97 4.76 -3.18
C LEU A 109 -18.48 5.06 -3.16
N THR A 110 -18.09 6.32 -3.31
CA THR A 110 -16.69 6.75 -3.21
C THR A 110 -16.36 7.08 -1.76
N ILE A 111 -15.54 6.25 -1.12
CA ILE A 111 -15.10 6.49 0.26
C ILE A 111 -13.86 7.38 0.24
N PRO A 112 -13.85 8.57 0.88
CA PRO A 112 -12.68 9.43 0.93
C PRO A 112 -11.47 8.72 1.54
N ALA A 113 -10.28 8.99 1.02
CA ALA A 113 -9.03 8.44 1.56
C ALA A 113 -8.74 8.90 3.00
N SER A 114 -9.34 10.02 3.44
CA SER A 114 -9.28 10.54 4.81
C SER A 114 -10.16 9.78 5.81
N THR A 115 -10.99 8.84 5.35
CA THR A 115 -11.83 8.03 6.24
C THR A 115 -10.95 7.06 7.01
N THR A 116 -10.75 7.32 8.31
CA THR A 116 -9.84 6.55 9.18
C THR A 116 -10.57 5.61 10.13
N ALA A 117 -11.89 5.79 10.31
CA ALA A 117 -12.71 4.90 11.12
C ALA A 117 -12.69 3.48 10.54
N SER A 118 -12.61 2.46 11.41
CA SER A 118 -12.64 1.04 10.98
C SER A 118 -14.05 0.58 10.55
N THR A 119 -15.08 1.32 10.95
CA THR A 119 -16.46 1.15 10.52
C THR A 119 -17.15 2.49 10.35
N VAL A 120 -18.08 2.60 9.41
CA VAL A 120 -18.95 3.76 9.22
C VAL A 120 -20.41 3.32 9.12
N ALA A 121 -21.34 4.18 9.52
CA ALA A 121 -22.76 3.95 9.35
C ALA A 121 -23.20 4.35 7.94
N MET A 122 -24.05 3.56 7.30
CA MET A 122 -24.66 3.87 6.01
C MET A 122 -26.18 3.90 6.15
N ARG A 123 -26.83 4.92 5.60
CA ARG A 123 -28.28 5.06 5.56
C ARG A 123 -28.77 5.04 4.12
N VAL A 124 -29.79 4.22 3.86
CA VAL A 124 -30.52 4.19 2.60
C VAL A 124 -31.94 4.66 2.86
N VAL A 125 -32.37 5.70 2.14
CA VAL A 125 -33.75 6.20 2.20
C VAL A 125 -34.38 6.10 0.84
N VAL A 126 -35.60 5.55 0.77
CA VAL A 126 -36.47 5.64 -0.40
C VAL A 126 -37.74 6.40 -0.06
N ALA A 127 -38.24 7.19 -1.00
CA ALA A 127 -39.48 7.94 -0.82
C ALA A 127 -40.33 7.96 -2.09
N PHE A 128 -41.64 7.98 -1.90
CA PHE A 128 -42.61 8.06 -3.00
C PHE A 128 -42.63 9.43 -3.65
N SER A 129 -42.61 9.45 -4.99
CA SER A 129 -42.77 10.66 -5.83
C SER A 129 -41.78 11.81 -5.55
N THR A 130 -40.74 11.55 -4.74
CA THR A 130 -39.66 12.48 -4.46
C THR A 130 -38.33 11.73 -4.33
N VAL A 131 -37.23 12.42 -4.59
CA VAL A 131 -35.89 11.93 -4.28
C VAL A 131 -35.48 12.52 -2.93
N PRO A 132 -35.21 11.68 -1.91
CA PRO A 132 -34.77 12.17 -0.61
C PRO A 132 -33.57 13.12 -0.72
N SER A 133 -33.61 14.25 -0.01
CA SER A 133 -32.54 15.26 -0.02
C SER A 133 -31.89 15.47 1.34
N ASP A 134 -32.57 15.04 2.41
CA ASP A 134 -32.18 15.20 3.80
C ASP A 134 -32.24 13.84 4.52
N PRO A 135 -31.13 13.35 5.13
CA PRO A 135 -31.10 12.09 5.86
C PRO A 135 -31.92 12.10 7.15
N CYS A 136 -32.43 13.26 7.57
CA CYS A 136 -33.28 13.49 8.73
C CYS A 136 -34.66 14.06 8.35
N GLY A 137 -34.96 14.15 7.04
CA GLY A 137 -36.12 14.88 6.54
C GLY A 137 -37.49 14.24 6.79
N SER A 138 -38.54 14.96 6.42
CA SER A 138 -39.92 14.47 6.43
C SER A 138 -40.42 14.17 5.02
N TYR A 139 -41.03 13.00 4.84
CA TYR A 139 -41.52 12.51 3.56
C TYR A 139 -42.96 11.97 3.70
N SER A 140 -43.72 11.88 2.61
CA SER A 140 -45.12 11.41 2.68
C SER A 140 -45.24 9.90 2.88
N TYR A 141 -44.46 9.13 2.13
CA TYR A 141 -44.36 7.67 2.20
C TYR A 141 -42.93 7.27 1.87
N GLY A 142 -42.42 6.22 2.50
CA GLY A 142 -41.06 5.76 2.29
C GLY A 142 -40.61 4.79 3.37
N GLU A 143 -39.33 4.43 3.29
CA GLU A 143 -38.66 3.58 4.26
C GLU A 143 -37.21 4.01 4.41
N THR A 144 -36.66 3.78 5.60
CA THR A 144 -35.24 3.96 5.90
C THR A 144 -34.63 2.67 6.41
N GLU A 145 -33.46 2.31 5.86
CA GLU A 145 -32.64 1.22 6.37
C GLU A 145 -31.23 1.71 6.69
N ASP A 146 -30.75 1.41 7.89
CA ASP A 146 -29.38 1.71 8.33
C ASP A 146 -28.52 0.44 8.37
N TYR A 147 -27.25 0.58 8.01
CA TYR A 147 -26.26 -0.49 7.86
C TYR A 147 -24.92 -0.09 8.45
N VAL A 148 -24.06 -1.09 8.66
CA VAL A 148 -22.65 -0.87 9.02
C VAL A 148 -21.76 -1.32 7.87
N LEU A 149 -20.81 -0.47 7.49
CA LEU A 149 -19.74 -0.82 6.56
C LEU A 149 -18.43 -0.91 7.31
N VAL A 150 -17.69 -2.01 7.10
CA VAL A 150 -16.29 -2.14 7.52
C VAL A 150 -15.42 -1.40 6.51
N VAL A 151 -14.61 -0.46 6.99
CA VAL A 151 -13.71 0.33 6.16
C VAL A 151 -12.31 -0.24 6.28
N LYS A 152 -11.79 -0.73 5.16
CA LYS A 152 -10.37 -1.02 5.01
C LYS A 152 -9.61 0.30 4.81
N PRO A 153 -8.43 0.47 5.45
CA PRO A 153 -7.58 1.63 5.23
C PRO A 153 -7.29 1.86 3.74
N ALA A 154 -7.02 3.12 3.39
CA ALA A 154 -6.65 3.46 2.03
C ALA A 154 -5.37 2.72 1.63
N CYS A 155 -5.34 2.22 0.39
CA CYS A 155 -4.13 1.63 -0.16
C CYS A 155 -3.14 2.75 -0.51
N SER A 156 -2.22 3.05 0.40
CA SER A 156 -1.05 3.86 0.07
C SER A 156 -0.06 3.00 -0.70
N ALA A 157 0.37 3.47 -1.88
CA ALA A 157 1.51 2.87 -2.57
C ALA A 157 2.67 2.77 -1.58
N PRO A 158 3.17 1.56 -1.26
CA PRO A 158 4.34 1.41 -0.43
C PRO A 158 5.50 2.16 -1.09
N VAL A 159 6.08 3.14 -0.40
CA VAL A 159 7.28 3.81 -0.88
C VAL A 159 8.45 2.90 -0.55
N ALA A 160 9.12 2.39 -1.59
CA ALA A 160 10.36 1.67 -1.44
C ALA A 160 11.52 2.67 -1.46
N SER A 161 12.49 2.49 -0.56
CA SER A 161 13.81 3.12 -0.67
C SER A 161 14.86 2.05 -0.53
N LEU A 162 15.75 1.95 -1.51
CA LEU A 162 16.77 0.91 -1.60
C LEU A 162 18.13 1.52 -1.28
N VAL A 163 18.76 1.05 -0.22
CA VAL A 163 20.09 1.51 0.24
C VAL A 163 20.99 0.30 0.47
N GLY A 164 22.31 0.48 0.32
CA GLY A 164 23.27 -0.59 0.57
C GLY A 164 24.63 -0.31 -0.05
N THR A 165 25.52 -1.31 -0.01
CA THR A 165 26.86 -1.22 -0.58
C THR A 165 26.78 -1.03 -2.10
N THR A 166 27.34 0.07 -2.60
CA THR A 166 27.29 0.43 -4.04
C THR A 166 28.44 -0.15 -4.86
N THR A 167 29.36 -0.88 -4.23
CA THR A 167 30.56 -1.41 -4.89
C THR A 167 30.98 -2.74 -4.27
N ILE A 168 31.12 -3.78 -5.10
CA ILE A 168 31.63 -5.10 -4.70
C ILE A 168 32.69 -5.59 -5.68
N THR A 169 33.65 -6.40 -5.20
CA THR A 169 34.59 -7.13 -6.08
C THR A 169 34.08 -8.54 -6.38
N ALA A 170 34.66 -9.19 -7.40
CA ALA A 170 34.24 -10.53 -7.82
C ALA A 170 34.33 -11.53 -6.66
N GLY A 171 33.22 -12.22 -6.37
CA GLY A 171 33.12 -13.18 -5.27
C GLY A 171 32.61 -12.59 -3.95
N GLN A 172 32.39 -11.28 -3.85
CA GLN A 172 31.75 -10.66 -2.69
C GLN A 172 30.22 -10.57 -2.84
N THR A 173 29.53 -10.29 -1.73
CA THR A 173 28.10 -10.01 -1.68
C THR A 173 27.85 -8.59 -1.15
N ALA A 174 26.82 -7.92 -1.65
CA ALA A 174 26.30 -6.68 -1.09
C ALA A 174 24.99 -6.97 -0.35
N THR A 175 24.78 -6.32 0.80
CA THR A 175 23.47 -6.31 1.46
C THR A 175 22.71 -5.07 1.02
N LEU A 176 21.51 -5.27 0.49
CA LEU A 176 20.56 -4.22 0.15
C LEU A 176 19.41 -4.24 1.15
N MET A 177 18.96 -3.06 1.58
CA MET A 177 17.83 -2.88 2.47
C MET A 177 16.74 -2.08 1.77
N VAL A 178 15.51 -2.60 1.84
CA VAL A 178 14.31 -1.90 1.37
C VAL A 178 13.44 -1.50 2.56
N SER A 179 13.23 -0.19 2.70
CA SER A 179 12.20 0.34 3.60
C SER A 179 10.85 0.30 2.90
N LEU A 180 9.80 -0.14 3.59
CA LEU A 180 8.45 -0.38 3.07
C LEU A 180 7.45 0.30 4.02
N THR A 181 6.41 0.89 3.48
CA THR A 181 5.30 1.49 4.24
C THR A 181 4.00 0.72 3.99
N GLY A 182 3.15 0.55 5.01
CA GLY A 182 1.89 -0.19 4.92
C GLY A 182 1.79 -1.33 5.93
N ALA A 183 0.77 -2.19 5.79
CA ALA A 183 0.56 -3.34 6.67
C ALA A 183 1.14 -4.62 6.04
N ALA A 184 1.89 -5.39 6.84
CA ALA A 184 2.38 -6.71 6.48
C ALA A 184 1.23 -7.74 6.33
N PRO A 185 1.41 -8.86 5.61
CA PRO A 185 2.64 -9.29 4.94
C PRO A 185 2.88 -8.60 3.59
N PHE A 186 4.14 -8.25 3.31
CA PHE A 186 4.53 -7.67 2.02
C PHE A 186 4.97 -8.75 1.02
N SER A 187 4.77 -8.48 -0.27
CA SER A 187 5.47 -9.17 -1.35
C SER A 187 6.21 -8.15 -2.21
N LEU A 188 7.41 -8.48 -2.69
CA LEU A 188 8.19 -7.59 -3.57
C LEU A 188 8.93 -8.41 -4.63
N THR A 189 9.09 -7.82 -5.81
CA THR A 189 9.92 -8.37 -6.89
C THR A 189 11.12 -7.46 -7.10
N VAL A 190 12.31 -8.04 -7.00
CA VAL A 190 13.57 -7.37 -7.32
C VAL A 190 13.97 -7.76 -8.73
N ASN A 191 13.88 -6.82 -9.66
CA ASN A 191 14.45 -7.00 -11.00
C ASN A 191 15.94 -6.63 -10.98
N SER A 192 16.69 -7.25 -11.87
CA SER A 192 18.12 -7.01 -12.08
C SER A 192 18.38 -6.81 -13.58
N SER A 193 19.30 -5.92 -13.94
CA SER A 193 19.73 -5.75 -15.33
C SER A 193 20.58 -6.90 -15.86
N SER A 194 21.02 -7.83 -15.00
CA SER A 194 21.97 -8.90 -15.32
C SER A 194 21.51 -10.30 -14.88
N SER A 195 20.33 -10.44 -14.28
CA SER A 195 19.81 -11.71 -13.77
C SER A 195 18.28 -11.73 -13.78
N PRO A 196 17.64 -12.92 -13.78
CA PRO A 196 16.19 -13.02 -13.67
C PRO A 196 15.65 -12.35 -12.39
N PRO A 197 14.39 -11.86 -12.41
CA PRO A 197 13.76 -11.27 -11.23
C PRO A 197 13.65 -12.27 -10.08
N ILE A 198 13.80 -11.78 -8.85
CA ILE A 198 13.58 -12.57 -7.62
C ILE A 198 12.36 -12.01 -6.90
N THR A 199 11.41 -12.89 -6.57
CA THR A 199 10.21 -12.51 -5.82
C THR A 199 10.31 -13.01 -4.37
N TYR A 200 10.06 -12.11 -3.43
CA TYR A 200 9.91 -12.39 -2.01
C TYR A 200 8.45 -12.21 -1.61
N THR A 201 7.90 -13.15 -0.84
CA THR A 201 6.52 -13.12 -0.34
C THR A 201 6.50 -13.34 1.17
N GLY A 202 5.42 -12.93 1.84
CA GLY A 202 5.24 -13.20 3.27
C GLY A 202 6.15 -12.41 4.18
N ILE A 203 6.66 -11.25 3.75
CA ILE A 203 7.60 -10.43 4.52
C ILE A 203 6.85 -9.84 5.72
N PRO A 204 7.24 -10.15 6.98
CA PRO A 204 6.44 -9.81 8.16
C PRO A 204 6.67 -8.38 8.69
N ALA A 205 7.78 -7.74 8.30
CA ALA A 205 8.18 -6.44 8.83
C ALA A 205 9.08 -5.67 7.84
N SER A 206 9.20 -4.36 8.07
CA SER A 206 10.11 -3.46 7.37
C SER A 206 11.12 -2.85 8.37
N PRO A 207 12.40 -2.59 8.00
CA PRO A 207 13.01 -2.82 6.69
C PRO A 207 13.25 -4.29 6.37
N PHE A 208 13.23 -4.65 5.09
CA PHE A 208 13.58 -5.99 4.59
C PHE A 208 14.98 -5.96 3.96
N SER A 209 15.82 -6.93 4.29
CA SER A 209 17.18 -7.02 3.75
C SER A 209 17.37 -8.28 2.92
N PHE A 210 18.08 -8.17 1.80
CA PHE A 210 18.52 -9.29 0.98
C PHE A 210 19.95 -9.09 0.48
N THR A 211 20.62 -10.19 0.16
CA THR A 211 22.00 -10.15 -0.35
C THR A 211 22.04 -10.38 -1.85
N VAL A 212 22.90 -9.65 -2.54
CA VAL A 212 23.15 -9.82 -3.97
C VAL A 212 24.62 -10.14 -4.21
N ALA A 213 24.89 -11.02 -5.17
CA ALA A 213 26.22 -11.28 -5.70
C ALA A 213 26.18 -10.99 -7.20
N THR A 214 27.06 -10.11 -7.68
CA THR A 214 27.18 -9.84 -9.12
C THR A 214 28.63 -9.68 -9.53
N THR A 215 28.93 -10.13 -10.74
CA THR A 215 30.26 -10.04 -11.37
C THR A 215 30.35 -8.91 -12.41
N VAL A 216 29.21 -8.26 -12.72
CA VAL A 216 29.12 -7.08 -13.57
C VAL A 216 28.29 -5.98 -12.90
N SER A 217 28.56 -4.70 -13.18
CA SER A 217 27.75 -3.60 -12.64
C SER A 217 26.28 -3.80 -12.98
N THR A 218 25.44 -3.88 -11.94
CA THR A 218 24.05 -4.30 -12.03
C THR A 218 23.14 -3.30 -11.35
N THR A 219 22.10 -2.87 -12.05
CA THR A 219 21.04 -2.05 -11.46
C THR A 219 19.93 -2.96 -10.97
N TYR A 220 19.57 -2.80 -9.70
CA TYR A 220 18.43 -3.48 -9.07
C TYR A 220 17.26 -2.51 -8.96
N THR A 221 16.10 -2.92 -9.46
CA THR A 221 14.85 -2.16 -9.31
C THR A 221 13.85 -2.99 -8.53
N VAL A 222 13.27 -2.41 -7.49
CA VAL A 222 12.16 -3.03 -6.76
C VAL A 222 10.88 -2.62 -7.47
N GLU A 223 10.17 -3.60 -8.02
CA GLU A 223 8.84 -3.44 -8.60
C GLU A 223 7.81 -4.25 -7.80
N GLN A 224 6.55 -3.82 -7.86
CA GLN A 224 5.42 -4.50 -7.24
C GLN A 224 5.62 -4.86 -5.76
N VAL A 225 5.88 -3.86 -4.91
CA VAL A 225 5.60 -4.04 -3.49
C VAL A 225 4.08 -4.16 -3.35
N SER A 226 3.55 -5.38 -3.25
CA SER A 226 2.11 -5.60 -3.18
C SER A 226 1.66 -5.75 -1.72
N ILE A 227 0.74 -4.86 -1.34
CA ILE A 227 -0.20 -5.02 -0.21
C ILE A 227 -1.60 -5.41 -0.74
N GLY A 228 -1.68 -5.85 -2.00
CA GLY A 228 -2.92 -6.19 -2.70
C GLY A 228 -3.54 -5.09 -3.56
N CYS A 229 -3.19 -3.79 -3.43
CA CYS A 229 -3.82 -2.75 -4.29
C CYS A 229 -2.94 -1.55 -4.77
N SER A 230 -1.60 -1.59 -4.67
CA SER A 230 -0.71 -0.57 -5.31
C SER A 230 0.74 -1.05 -5.41
N SER A 231 1.59 -0.36 -6.20
CA SER A 231 3.03 -0.62 -6.34
C SER A 231 3.84 0.67 -6.18
N GLY A 232 5.00 0.58 -5.52
CA GLY A 232 6.04 1.61 -5.53
C GLY A 232 7.30 1.13 -6.22
N THR A 233 8.17 2.06 -6.62
CA THR A 233 9.45 1.76 -7.28
C THR A 233 10.62 2.36 -6.51
N ALA A 234 11.72 1.61 -6.42
CA ALA A 234 13.01 2.10 -5.93
C ALA A 234 14.14 1.52 -6.78
N ILE A 235 15.19 2.30 -6.99
CA ILE A 235 16.33 1.92 -7.85
C ILE A 235 17.61 2.05 -7.03
N VAL A 236 18.49 1.04 -7.10
CA VAL A 236 19.88 1.15 -6.66
C VAL A 236 20.78 0.50 -7.72
N THR A 237 21.96 1.08 -7.94
CA THR A 237 22.98 0.47 -8.81
C THR A 237 24.12 -0.06 -7.96
N VAL A 238 24.43 -1.35 -8.10
CA VAL A 238 25.59 -2.00 -7.51
C VAL A 238 26.66 -2.11 -8.59
N ASN A 239 27.72 -1.33 -8.47
CA ASN A 239 28.82 -1.37 -9.43
C ASN A 239 29.80 -2.49 -9.06
N THR A 240 30.35 -3.17 -10.07
CA THR A 240 31.44 -4.12 -9.84
C THR A 240 32.78 -3.47 -10.11
N CYS A 241 33.68 -3.64 -9.17
CA CYS A 241 35.05 -3.20 -9.29
C CYS A 241 35.91 -4.40 -9.74
N THR A 242 36.26 -4.45 -11.02
CA THR A 242 37.00 -5.58 -11.61
C THR A 242 38.50 -5.48 -11.38
N THR A 243 39.04 -4.26 -11.36
CA THR A 243 40.43 -3.97 -11.02
C THR A 243 40.46 -2.88 -9.96
N MET A 244 41.09 -3.17 -8.83
CA MET A 244 41.27 -2.20 -7.76
C MET A 244 42.52 -1.37 -8.04
N TYR A 245 42.46 -0.06 -7.81
CA TYR A 245 43.63 0.81 -7.96
C TYR A 245 43.67 1.87 -6.87
N THR A 246 44.87 2.37 -6.58
CA THR A 246 45.07 3.39 -5.56
C THR A 246 44.56 4.74 -6.03
N LEU A 247 43.71 5.41 -5.25
CA LEU A 247 43.19 6.75 -5.53
C LEU A 247 44.08 7.88 -5.01
N LYS A 248 44.84 7.60 -3.95
CA LYS A 248 45.67 8.58 -3.24
C LYS A 248 46.81 7.89 -2.50
N VAL A 249 47.77 8.70 -2.04
CA VAL A 249 48.81 8.32 -1.09
C VAL A 249 48.15 7.91 0.24
N GLY A 250 48.63 6.85 0.90
CA GLY A 250 48.06 6.42 2.18
C GLY A 250 48.48 5.01 2.63
N ASN A 251 47.79 4.49 3.64
CA ASN A 251 48.06 3.15 4.16
C ASN A 251 47.22 2.08 3.45
N TRP A 252 47.74 0.85 3.38
CA TRP A 252 47.04 -0.28 2.77
C TRP A 252 45.71 -0.61 3.45
N ASP A 253 45.62 -0.41 4.76
CA ASP A 253 44.46 -0.71 5.60
C ASP A 253 43.40 0.41 5.64
N ASP A 254 43.62 1.52 4.93
CA ASP A 254 42.61 2.56 4.73
C ASP A 254 41.76 2.21 3.49
N PRO A 255 40.48 1.83 3.63
CA PRO A 255 39.63 1.49 2.49
C PRO A 255 39.45 2.65 1.51
N THR A 256 39.59 3.90 1.96
CA THR A 256 39.42 5.09 1.11
C THR A 256 40.62 5.34 0.18
N VAL A 257 41.72 4.61 0.35
CA VAL A 257 42.86 4.60 -0.58
C VAL A 257 42.54 3.82 -1.85
N TRP A 258 41.56 2.92 -1.82
CA TRP A 258 41.28 1.98 -2.88
C TRP A 258 40.03 2.35 -3.67
N SER A 259 40.09 2.21 -5.00
CA SER A 259 38.99 2.56 -5.93
C SER A 259 37.69 1.81 -5.66
N CYS A 260 37.76 0.64 -5.03
CA CYS A 260 36.59 -0.15 -4.66
C CYS A 260 36.08 0.14 -3.23
N ASN A 261 36.67 1.13 -2.53
CA ASN A 261 36.35 1.54 -1.16
C ASN A 261 36.35 0.39 -0.14
N HIS A 262 37.29 -0.55 -0.28
CA HIS A 262 37.53 -1.64 0.67
C HIS A 262 39.02 -1.99 0.73
N ILE A 263 39.44 -2.76 1.75
CA ILE A 263 40.83 -3.22 1.91
C ILE A 263 41.05 -4.47 1.02
N PRO A 264 42.07 -4.48 0.14
CA PRO A 264 42.35 -5.63 -0.73
C PRO A 264 42.49 -6.96 0.00
N SER A 265 41.97 -8.01 -0.62
CA SER A 265 42.00 -9.41 -0.17
C SER A 265 42.68 -10.32 -1.20
N GLN A 266 42.83 -11.62 -0.91
CA GLN A 266 43.53 -12.56 -1.81
C GLN A 266 42.81 -12.82 -3.14
N THR A 267 41.62 -12.27 -3.36
CA THR A 267 40.89 -12.34 -4.64
C THR A 267 41.04 -11.08 -5.49
N ASP A 268 41.62 -10.00 -4.95
CA ASP A 268 41.62 -8.70 -5.60
C ASP A 268 42.92 -8.44 -6.37
N GLN A 269 42.81 -8.12 -7.65
CA GLN A 269 43.93 -7.61 -8.44
C GLN A 269 44.08 -6.12 -8.17
N VAL A 270 45.22 -5.69 -7.62
CA VAL A 270 45.45 -4.29 -7.26
C VAL A 270 46.50 -3.65 -8.16
N GLN A 271 46.24 -2.42 -8.58
CA GLN A 271 47.16 -1.57 -9.33
C GLN A 271 47.60 -0.38 -8.46
N ILE A 272 48.89 -0.31 -8.14
CA ILE A 272 49.49 0.73 -7.30
C ILE A 272 50.06 1.83 -8.21
N GLY A 273 49.46 3.01 -8.14
CA GLY A 273 49.90 4.24 -8.83
C GLY A 273 50.30 5.37 -7.88
N HIS A 274 50.15 5.17 -6.56
CA HIS A 274 50.55 6.12 -5.52
C HIS A 274 51.50 5.46 -4.52
N ALA A 275 52.07 6.23 -3.60
CA ALA A 275 52.86 5.68 -2.51
C ALA A 275 51.95 5.11 -1.41
N ILE A 276 51.96 3.78 -1.27
CA ILE A 276 51.18 3.03 -0.30
C ILE A 276 52.09 2.43 0.75
N VAL A 277 51.68 2.50 2.02
CA VAL A 277 52.39 1.90 3.15
C VAL A 277 51.59 0.73 3.72
N VAL A 278 52.18 -0.45 3.80
CA VAL A 278 51.64 -1.56 4.62
C VAL A 278 52.05 -1.29 6.07
N PRO A 279 51.10 -1.06 7.00
CA PRO A 279 51.42 -0.70 8.38
C PRO A 279 52.16 -1.81 9.14
N THR A 280 52.89 -1.45 10.19
CA THR A 280 53.58 -2.40 11.08
C THR A 280 52.60 -3.43 11.65
N SER A 281 53.02 -4.69 11.72
CA SER A 281 52.20 -5.80 12.23
C SER A 281 50.91 -6.08 11.45
N PHE A 282 50.76 -5.53 10.25
CA PHE A 282 49.63 -5.81 9.35
C PHE A 282 49.99 -6.86 8.29
N VAL A 283 49.01 -7.67 7.90
CA VAL A 283 49.14 -8.64 6.81
C VAL A 283 48.29 -8.18 5.63
N ALA A 284 48.90 -7.44 4.71
CA ALA A 284 48.31 -7.09 3.43
C ALA A 284 48.06 -8.34 2.58
N ARG A 285 46.96 -8.33 1.83
CA ARG A 285 46.53 -9.44 0.98
C ARG A 285 46.13 -8.90 -0.40
N ALA A 286 46.50 -9.61 -1.46
CA ALA A 286 46.09 -9.31 -2.83
C ALA A 286 46.10 -10.61 -3.64
N LEU A 287 45.35 -10.70 -4.73
CA LEU A 287 45.57 -11.76 -5.74
C LEU A 287 46.90 -11.51 -6.46
N ARG A 288 47.10 -10.28 -6.95
CA ARG A 288 48.37 -9.79 -7.50
C ARG A 288 48.50 -8.28 -7.32
N VAL A 289 49.74 -7.78 -7.39
CA VAL A 289 50.06 -6.35 -7.30
C VAL A 289 50.74 -5.92 -8.59
N ASP A 290 50.07 -5.06 -9.35
CA ASP A 290 50.59 -4.43 -10.57
C ASP A 290 51.00 -2.97 -10.23
N TYR A 291 52.05 -2.44 -10.86
CA TYR A 291 52.49 -1.06 -10.65
C TYR A 291 52.23 -0.21 -11.90
N SER A 292 51.78 1.02 -11.69
CA SER A 292 51.74 2.07 -12.72
C SER A 292 52.68 3.23 -12.38
N ILE A 293 52.81 4.20 -13.29
CA ILE A 293 53.66 5.38 -13.09
C ILE A 293 53.31 6.05 -11.75
N GLY A 294 54.31 6.29 -10.90
CA GLY A 294 54.15 6.88 -9.56
C GLY A 294 53.86 5.88 -8.44
N GLY A 295 53.66 4.60 -8.76
CA GLY A 295 53.40 3.55 -7.79
C GLY A 295 54.62 3.21 -6.93
N LEU A 296 54.43 3.22 -5.60
CA LEU A 296 55.42 2.78 -4.63
C LEU A 296 54.72 2.00 -3.52
N LEU A 297 55.19 0.79 -3.22
CA LEU A 297 54.70 0.02 -2.07
C LEU A 297 55.79 -0.10 -1.02
N THR A 298 55.55 0.47 0.15
CA THR A 298 56.45 0.38 1.31
C THR A 298 55.88 -0.61 2.31
N ILE A 299 56.65 -1.64 2.66
CA ILE A 299 56.25 -2.62 3.67
C ILE A 299 56.96 -2.28 4.98
N SER A 300 56.19 -1.89 6.01
CA SER A 300 56.75 -1.50 7.31
C SER A 300 57.39 -2.69 8.04
N PRO A 301 58.26 -2.46 9.04
CA PRO A 301 58.81 -3.53 9.86
C PRO A 301 57.72 -4.43 10.43
N THR A 302 57.92 -5.75 10.42
CA THR A 302 56.97 -6.80 10.87
C THR A 302 55.68 -6.94 10.05
N ALA A 303 55.47 -6.12 9.01
CA ALA A 303 54.35 -6.28 8.10
C ALA A 303 54.60 -7.41 7.10
N GLN A 304 53.53 -7.97 6.54
CA GLN A 304 53.59 -8.99 5.50
C GLN A 304 52.69 -8.61 4.33
N LEU A 305 53.10 -8.97 3.11
CA LEU A 305 52.24 -9.02 1.95
C LEU A 305 52.05 -10.48 1.55
N ARG A 306 50.80 -10.95 1.49
CA ARG A 306 50.44 -12.31 1.07
C ARG A 306 49.67 -12.26 -0.23
N LEU A 307 50.28 -12.79 -1.29
CA LEU A 307 49.62 -12.94 -2.58
C LEU A 307 48.75 -14.20 -2.59
N GLY A 308 47.72 -14.22 -3.43
CA GLY A 308 46.91 -15.41 -3.71
C GLY A 308 47.72 -16.47 -4.50
N PRO A 309 47.28 -17.74 -4.48
CA PRO A 309 47.82 -18.78 -5.36
C PRO A 309 47.56 -18.49 -6.84
#